data_AF-A0A959LPU0-F1
#
_entry.id   AF-A0A959LPU0-F1
#
_cell.length_a   1.000
_cell.length_b   1.000
_cell.length_c   1.000
_cell.angle_alpha   90.00
_cell.angle_beta   90.00
_cell.angle_gamma   90.00
#
_symmetry.space_group_name_H-M   'P 1'
#
loop_
_entity.id
_entity.type
_entity.pdbx_description
1 polymer ?
#
loop_
_entity_poly.entity_id
_entity_poly.type
_entity_poly.pdbx_seq_one_letter_code
_entity_poly.pdbx_strand_id
1 'polypeptide(L)'
;MDISQKIGPQTIDMTINMVSNMTFEVTDIADGIYTLKTQMNRLKMSLKNAGMDIDADSDVEVSDDGNIMQQLFSMMVKEVTNKPFVVKMNNKGNVESVKGVDTLFESAIGVLASKFPEIGEDKISATLSQMK
;
A
#
# COMPACT_ATOMS: atom_id res chain seq x y z
N MET A 1 -9.76 -10.77 -0.70
CA MET A 1 -9.46 -10.95 -2.12
C MET A 1 -8.46 -12.08 -2.22
N ASP A 2 -8.76 -13.09 -3.04
CA ASP A 2 -7.81 -14.18 -3.30
C ASP A 2 -7.12 -13.93 -4.64
N ILE A 3 -5.79 -13.99 -4.63
CA ILE A 3 -4.93 -13.72 -5.78
C ILE A 3 -4.06 -14.95 -5.99
N SER A 4 -4.08 -15.49 -7.20
CA SER A 4 -3.13 -16.51 -7.63
C SER A 4 -2.17 -15.88 -8.63
N GLN A 5 -0.93 -15.65 -8.21
CA GLN A 5 0.11 -15.06 -9.05
C GLN A 5 1.11 -16.12 -9.49
N LYS A 6 1.44 -16.13 -10.79
CA LYS A 6 2.50 -16.99 -11.33
C LYS A 6 3.81 -16.20 -11.38
N ILE A 7 4.78 -16.57 -10.55
CA ILE A 7 6.12 -15.99 -10.52
C ILE A 7 7.11 -17.07 -10.97
N GLY A 8 7.53 -17.00 -12.24
CA GLY A 8 8.37 -18.04 -12.85
C GLY A 8 7.66 -19.40 -12.90
N PRO A 9 8.27 -20.50 -12.42
CA PRO A 9 7.63 -21.82 -12.37
C PRO A 9 6.69 -22.00 -11.17
N GLN A 10 6.65 -21.06 -10.23
CA GLN A 10 5.87 -21.18 -8.99
C GLN A 10 4.55 -20.42 -9.11
N THR A 11 3.49 -21.00 -8.56
CA THR A 11 2.23 -20.31 -8.29
C THR A 11 2.20 -19.95 -6.82
N ILE A 12 1.91 -18.69 -6.53
CA ILE A 12 1.76 -18.16 -5.18
C ILE A 12 0.29 -17.78 -5.00
N ASP A 13 -0.38 -18.50 -4.11
CA ASP A 13 -1.75 -18.20 -3.73
C ASP A 13 -1.74 -17.32 -2.48
N MET A 14 -2.35 -16.14 -2.59
CA MET A 14 -2.40 -15.14 -1.53
C MET A 14 -3.83 -14.75 -1.23
N THR A 15 -4.19 -14.74 0.04
CA THR A 15 -5.41 -14.07 0.50
C THR A 15 -5.04 -12.73 1.11
N ILE A 16 -5.52 -11.65 0.48
CA ILE A 16 -5.35 -10.27 0.96
C ILE A 16 -6.68 -9.75 1.49
N ASN A 17 -6.67 -9.29 2.74
CA ASN A 17 -7.77 -8.55 3.34
C ASN A 17 -7.31 -7.13 3.62
N MET A 18 -8.09 -6.15 3.16
CA MET A 18 -7.80 -4.73 3.36
C MET A 18 -9.03 -4.05 3.96
N VAL A 19 -8.81 -3.30 5.04
CA VAL A 19 -9.79 -2.40 5.64
C VAL A 19 -9.16 -1.02 5.67
N SER A 20 -9.82 -0.03 5.08
CA SER A 20 -9.32 1.34 5.02
C SER A 20 -10.40 2.32 5.45
N ASN A 21 -10.00 3.35 6.19
CA ASN A 21 -10.80 4.53 6.44
C ASN A 21 -10.21 5.67 5.60
N MET A 22 -11.02 6.31 4.76
CA MET A 22 -10.55 7.29 3.79
C MET A 22 -11.34 8.59 3.87
N THR A 23 -10.63 9.71 3.71
CA THR A 23 -11.23 11.05 3.52
C THR A 23 -11.15 11.41 2.04
N PHE A 24 -12.22 12.00 1.51
CA PHE A 24 -12.30 12.53 0.15
C PHE A 24 -12.72 14.00 0.21
N GLU A 25 -11.92 14.86 -0.40
CA GLU A 25 -12.20 16.28 -0.55
C GLU A 25 -12.28 16.61 -2.04
N VAL A 26 -13.43 17.13 -2.49
CA VAL A 26 -13.57 17.61 -3.87
C VAL A 26 -12.83 18.94 -3.99
N THR A 27 -11.74 18.95 -4.75
CA THR A 27 -10.92 20.16 -4.95
C THR A 27 -11.24 20.88 -6.25
N ASP A 28 -11.80 20.17 -7.23
CA ASP A 28 -12.16 20.74 -8.54
C ASP A 28 -13.23 19.89 -9.25
N ILE A 29 -14.04 20.52 -10.11
CA ILE A 29 -15.02 19.87 -10.98
C ILE A 29 -14.95 20.53 -12.35
N ALA A 30 -14.54 19.77 -13.37
CA ALA A 30 -14.45 20.25 -14.76
C ALA A 30 -14.94 19.15 -15.71
N ASP A 31 -15.80 19.52 -16.68
CA ASP A 31 -16.31 18.61 -17.71
C ASP A 31 -16.90 17.29 -17.19
N GLY A 32 -17.51 17.32 -16.00
CA GLY A 32 -18.08 16.12 -15.35
C GLY A 32 -17.04 15.21 -14.69
N ILE A 33 -15.79 15.65 -14.58
CA ILE A 33 -14.70 15.01 -13.86
C ILE A 33 -14.49 15.70 -12.51
N TYR A 34 -14.54 14.90 -11.46
CA TYR A 34 -14.23 15.30 -10.10
C TYR A 34 -12.74 15.06 -9.84
N THR A 35 -12.04 16.09 -9.39
CA THR A 35 -10.70 15.93 -8.81
C THR A 35 -10.85 15.85 -7.29
N LEU A 36 -10.45 14.71 -6.74
CA LEU A 36 -10.56 14.39 -5.33
C LEU A 36 -9.16 14.36 -4.71
N LYS A 37 -8.93 15.18 -3.69
CA LYS A 37 -7.83 14.96 -2.75
C LYS A 37 -8.28 13.86 -1.79
N THR A 38 -7.58 12.75 -1.82
CA THR A 38 -7.92 11.52 -1.10
C THR A 38 -6.82 11.22 -0.10
N GLN A 39 -7.18 10.76 1.09
CA GLN A 39 -6.23 10.37 2.13
C GLN A 39 -6.73 9.10 2.83
N MET A 40 -5.82 8.16 3.10
CA MET A 40 -6.10 7.03 3.99
C MET A 40 -5.85 7.49 5.43
N ASN A 41 -6.88 7.55 6.26
CA ASN A 41 -6.78 7.93 7.67
C ASN A 41 -6.33 6.74 8.53
N ARG A 42 -6.75 5.54 8.13
CA ARG A 42 -6.32 4.27 8.71
C ARG A 42 -6.27 3.22 7.62
N LEU A 43 -5.28 2.34 7.68
CA LEU A 43 -5.16 1.19 6.81
C LEU A 43 -4.81 -0.05 7.64
N LYS A 44 -5.61 -1.10 7.50
CA LYS A 44 -5.31 -2.44 8.01
C LYS A 44 -5.24 -3.41 6.85
N MET A 45 -4.15 -4.17 6.78
CA MET A 45 -3.90 -5.17 5.75
C MET A 45 -3.51 -6.50 6.38
N SER A 46 -4.17 -7.58 5.96
CA SER A 46 -3.77 -8.95 6.26
C SER A 46 -3.42 -9.65 4.96
N LEU A 47 -2.24 -10.28 4.93
CA LEU A 47 -1.79 -11.11 3.82
C LEU A 47 -1.53 -12.52 4.34
N LYS A 48 -2.12 -13.51 3.67
CA LYS A 48 -1.90 -14.94 3.95
C LYS A 48 -1.36 -15.62 2.71
N ASN A 49 -0.30 -16.38 2.86
CA ASN A 49 0.29 -17.26 1.85
C ASN A 49 0.73 -18.56 2.53
N ALA A 50 0.99 -19.62 1.77
CA ALA A 50 1.46 -20.92 2.28
C ALA A 50 2.72 -20.78 3.15
N GLY A 51 2.52 -20.71 4.47
CA GLY A 51 3.58 -20.59 5.48
C GLY A 51 3.87 -19.17 5.99
N MET A 52 3.11 -18.15 5.56
CA MET A 52 3.30 -16.77 6.02
C MET A 52 1.95 -16.08 6.23
N ASP A 53 1.72 -15.62 7.45
CA ASP A 53 0.62 -14.73 7.81
C ASP A 53 1.22 -13.38 8.24
N ILE A 54 0.81 -12.30 7.59
CA ILE A 54 1.16 -10.91 7.90
C ILE A 54 -0.13 -10.17 8.26
N ASP A 55 -0.13 -9.42 9.36
CA ASP A 55 -1.23 -8.53 9.75
C ASP A 55 -0.66 -7.16 10.16
N ALA A 56 -0.85 -6.15 9.33
CA ALA A 56 -0.36 -4.78 9.52
C ALA A 56 -1.54 -3.83 9.74
N ASP A 57 -1.46 -2.98 10.75
CA ASP A 57 -2.45 -1.95 11.07
C ASP A 57 -1.74 -0.62 11.33
N SER A 58 -2.14 0.44 10.63
CA SER A 58 -1.52 1.77 10.73
C SER A 58 -1.61 2.37 12.13
N ASP A 59 -2.59 1.94 12.93
CA ASP A 59 -2.82 2.42 14.29
C ASP A 59 -1.97 1.67 15.34
N VAL A 60 -1.26 0.62 14.93
CA VAL A 60 -0.42 -0.20 15.81
C VAL A 60 1.04 0.21 15.66
N GLU A 61 1.75 0.36 16.79
CA GLU A 61 3.18 0.61 16.77
C GLU A 61 3.94 -0.58 16.21
N VAL A 62 4.96 -0.30 15.39
CA VAL A 62 5.75 -1.36 14.77
C VAL A 62 6.65 -1.98 15.84
N SER A 63 6.39 -3.23 16.20
CA SER A 63 7.25 -4.01 17.10
C SER A 63 8.45 -4.56 16.35
N ASP A 64 9.63 -4.52 16.97
CA ASP A 64 10.85 -5.14 16.41
C ASP A 64 10.86 -6.67 16.64
N ASP A 65 9.86 -7.19 17.35
CA ASP A 65 9.66 -8.57 17.79
C ASP A 65 9.13 -9.49 16.67
N GLY A 66 8.59 -8.89 15.60
CA GLY A 66 8.02 -9.59 14.45
C GLY A 66 9.09 -10.04 13.45
N ASN A 67 8.74 -10.97 12.55
CA ASN A 67 9.62 -11.28 11.42
C ASN A 67 9.82 -10.03 10.53
N ILE A 68 10.92 -9.99 9.78
CA ILE A 68 11.28 -8.80 8.99
C ILE A 68 10.20 -8.40 7.98
N MET A 69 9.48 -9.37 7.39
CA MET A 69 8.38 -9.09 6.46
C MET A 69 7.20 -8.41 7.16
N GLN A 70 6.83 -8.87 8.35
CA GLN A 70 5.80 -8.23 9.18
C GLN A 70 6.18 -6.79 9.52
N GLN A 71 7.45 -6.53 9.86
CA GLN A 71 7.94 -5.19 10.15
C GLN A 71 7.91 -4.27 8.93
N LEU A 72 8.40 -4.76 7.77
CA LEU A 72 8.37 -4.03 6.50
C LEU A 72 6.93 -3.63 6.12
N PHE A 73 5.99 -4.56 6.21
CA PHE A 73 4.58 -4.30 5.89
C PHE A 73 3.92 -3.34 6.87
N SER A 74 4.19 -3.49 8.17
CA SER A 74 3.65 -2.59 9.21
C SER A 74 4.13 -1.17 9.01
N MET A 75 5.41 -0.98 8.71
CA MET A 75 5.98 0.34 8.40
C MET A 75 5.42 0.91 7.10
N MET A 76 5.30 0.10 6.05
CA MET A 76 4.73 0.56 4.78
C MET A 76 3.30 1.07 4.96
N VAL A 77 2.44 0.29 5.64
CA VAL A 77 1.06 0.67 5.96
C VAL A 77 1.02 1.96 6.79
N LYS A 78 1.91 2.12 7.77
CA LYS A 78 2.02 3.34 8.58
C LYS A 78 2.47 4.55 7.75
N GLU A 79 3.44 4.36 6.85
CA GLU A 79 4.06 5.43 6.07
C GLU A 79 3.17 5.97 4.95
N VAL A 80 2.28 5.15 4.39
CA VAL A 80 1.31 5.60 3.37
C VAL A 80 0.06 6.24 3.99
N THR A 81 -0.19 5.99 5.28
CA THR A 81 -1.32 6.56 6.02
C THR A 81 -1.09 8.05 6.25
N ASN A 82 -2.18 8.83 6.26
CA ASN A 82 -2.21 10.28 6.40
C ASN A 82 -1.48 11.09 5.31
N LYS A 83 -1.07 10.44 4.22
CA LYS A 83 -0.52 11.14 3.06
C LYS A 83 -1.54 11.24 1.93
N PRO A 84 -1.83 12.46 1.44
CA PRO A 84 -2.85 12.64 0.42
C PRO A 84 -2.33 12.26 -0.97
N PHE A 85 -3.22 11.74 -1.80
CA PHE A 85 -3.03 11.50 -3.22
C PHE A 85 -4.25 12.02 -3.99
N VAL A 86 -4.13 12.15 -5.31
CA VAL A 86 -5.18 12.75 -6.14
C VAL A 86 -5.86 11.67 -6.97
N VAL A 87 -7.18 11.61 -6.92
CA VAL A 87 -8.01 10.75 -7.76
C VAL A 87 -8.83 11.63 -8.70
N LYS A 88 -8.79 11.34 -10.00
CA LYS A 88 -9.75 11.87 -10.95
C LYS A 88 -10.81 10.82 -11.23
N MET A 89 -12.07 11.19 -11.06
CA MET A 89 -13.20 10.30 -11.19
C MET A 89 -14.31 10.96 -12.00
N ASN A 90 -14.93 10.24 -12.92
CA ASN A 90 -16.09 10.76 -13.63
C ASN A 90 -17.38 10.64 -12.81
N ASN A 91 -18.44 11.29 -13.26
CA ASN A 91 -19.76 11.25 -12.63
C ASN A 91 -20.43 9.86 -12.53
N LYS A 92 -19.87 8.83 -13.17
CA LYS A 92 -20.32 7.43 -13.04
C LYS A 92 -19.55 6.66 -11.97
N GLY A 93 -18.59 7.30 -11.30
CA GLY A 93 -17.75 6.67 -10.30
C GLY A 93 -16.52 5.95 -10.88
N ASN A 94 -16.25 6.06 -12.19
CA ASN A 94 -15.07 5.44 -12.77
C ASN A 94 -13.84 6.31 -12.50
N VAL A 95 -12.78 5.69 -11.98
CA VAL A 95 -11.48 6.34 -11.80
C VAL A 95 -10.80 6.46 -13.16
N GLU A 96 -10.45 7.68 -13.56
CA GLU A 96 -9.72 7.97 -14.79
C GLU A 96 -8.22 8.03 -14.57
N SER A 97 -7.78 8.57 -13.43
CA SER A 97 -6.37 8.57 -13.06
C SER A 97 -6.20 8.69 -11.56
N VAL A 98 -5.06 8.18 -11.09
CA VAL A 98 -4.58 8.37 -9.73
C VAL A 98 -3.18 8.96 -9.82
N LYS A 99 -2.89 10.00 -9.04
CA LYS A 99 -1.58 10.67 -8.99
C LYS A 99 -1.08 10.73 -7.55
N GLY A 100 0.23 10.61 -7.39
CA GLY A 100 0.91 10.75 -6.11
C GLY A 100 1.05 9.45 -5.33
N VAL A 101 0.33 8.38 -5.69
CA VAL A 101 0.49 7.05 -5.06
C VAL A 101 1.91 6.51 -5.24
N ASP A 102 2.52 6.67 -6.41
CA ASP A 102 3.91 6.24 -6.63
C ASP A 102 4.88 6.89 -5.64
N THR A 103 4.74 8.20 -5.43
CA THR A 103 5.54 8.95 -4.45
C THR A 103 5.31 8.48 -3.02
N LEU A 104 4.11 8.02 -2.66
CA LEU A 104 3.85 7.41 -1.35
C LEU A 104 4.67 6.13 -1.15
N PHE A 105 4.70 5.28 -2.17
CA PHE A 105 5.48 4.04 -2.14
C PHE A 105 6.99 4.28 -2.18
N GLU A 106 7.46 5.23 -2.98
CA GLU A 106 8.87 5.64 -2.99
C GLU A 106 9.33 6.18 -1.62
N SER A 107 8.48 7.00 -0.97
CA SER A 107 8.72 7.46 0.40
C SER A 107 8.82 6.29 1.38
N ALA A 108 7.96 5.28 1.24
CA ALA A 108 8.01 4.07 2.06
C ALA A 108 9.28 3.26 1.81
N ILE A 109 9.70 3.09 0.56
CA ILE A 109 10.96 2.42 0.21
C ILE A 109 12.14 3.10 0.89
N GLY A 110 12.23 4.43 0.84
CA GLY A 110 13.32 5.19 1.47
C GLY A 110 13.40 4.99 2.98
N VAL A 111 12.26 5.05 3.68
CA VAL A 111 12.19 4.81 5.13
C VAL A 111 12.61 3.37 5.48
N LEU A 112 12.11 2.39 4.71
CA LEU A 112 12.43 0.99 4.91
C LEU A 112 13.90 0.68 4.64
N ALA A 113 14.48 1.22 3.57
CA ALA A 113 15.90 1.05 3.24
C ALA A 113 16.82 1.65 4.31
N SER A 114 16.41 2.76 4.95
CA SER A 114 17.15 3.33 6.06
C SER A 114 17.08 2.47 7.34
N LYS A 115 15.96 1.78 7.59
CA LYS A 115 15.79 0.94 8.79
C LYS A 115 16.35 -0.47 8.61
N PHE A 116 16.37 -0.99 7.38
CA PHE A 116 16.88 -2.32 7.03
C PHE A 116 17.96 -2.26 5.92
N PRO A 117 19.11 -1.62 6.18
CA PRO A 117 20.18 -1.45 5.19
C PRO A 117 20.72 -2.79 4.65
N GLU A 118 20.61 -3.87 5.42
CA GLU A 118 21.03 -5.23 5.07
C GLU A 118 20.16 -5.88 3.98
N ILE A 119 18.92 -5.43 3.79
CA ILE A 119 18.04 -5.91 2.72
C ILE A 119 18.42 -5.23 1.40
N GLY A 120 18.80 -3.96 1.46
CA GLY A 120 19.09 -3.12 0.31
C GLY A 120 17.83 -2.60 -0.39
N GLU A 121 17.90 -1.36 -0.85
CA GLU A 121 16.78 -0.64 -1.47
C GLU A 121 16.20 -1.37 -2.69
N ASP A 122 17.06 -1.95 -3.54
CA ASP A 122 16.65 -2.69 -4.73
C ASP A 122 15.77 -3.91 -4.40
N LYS A 123 16.07 -4.63 -3.31
CA LYS A 123 15.28 -5.79 -2.90
C LYS A 123 13.97 -5.38 -2.25
N ILE A 124 13.96 -4.30 -1.48
CA ILE A 124 12.74 -3.72 -0.91
C ILE A 124 11.82 -3.26 -2.04
N SER A 125 12.37 -2.52 -3.01
CA SER A 125 11.64 -2.04 -4.19
C SER A 125 11.08 -3.18 -5.04
N ALA A 126 11.87 -4.22 -5.31
CA ALA A 126 11.42 -5.40 -6.05
C ALA A 126 10.27 -6.14 -5.32
N THR A 127 10.35 -6.23 -4.00
CA THR A 127 9.31 -6.88 -3.17
C THR A 127 8.01 -6.07 -3.18
N LEU A 128 8.10 -4.74 -3.09
CA LEU A 128 6.94 -3.86 -3.10
C LEU A 128 6.30 -3.72 -4.50
N SER A 129 7.10 -3.76 -5.56
CA SER A 129 6.62 -3.66 -6.95
C SER A 129 5.79 -4.86 -7.38
N GLN A 130 6.01 -6.04 -6.78
CA GLN A 130 5.19 -7.25 -7.04
C GLN A 130 3.78 -7.14 -6.45
N MET A 131 3.52 -6.13 -5.60
CA MET A 131 2.23 -5.86 -4.98
C MET A 131 1.43 -4.73 -5.66
N LYS A 132 2.03 -4.00 -6.59
CA LYS A 132 1.30 -3.10 -7.51
C LYS A 132 0.56 -3.92 -8.57
#